data_AF-A0A0V0RA17-F1
#
_entry.id   AF-A0A0V0RA17-F1
#
_cell.length_a   1.000
_cell.length_b   1.000
_cell.length_c   1.000
_cell.angle_alpha   90.00
_cell.angle_beta   90.00
_cell.angle_gamma   90.00
#
_symmetry.space_group_name_H-M   'P 1'
#
loop_
_entity.id
_entity.type
_entity.pdbx_description
1 polymer ?
#
loop_
_entity_poly.entity_id
_entity_poly.type
_entity_poly.pdbx_seq_one_letter_code
_entity_poly.pdbx_strand_id
1 'polypeptide(L)' 'EQLYETVRGKAGREQRRQKFWKDRKAHGPVYEPGDQVWMQVPEKTKLGAYWDGPYEVQKKLDWNTYRVKQMKG' A
#
# COMPACT_ATOMS: atom_id res chain seq x y z
N GLU A 1 -6.94 38.38 12.17
CA GLU A 1 -6.06 37.51 11.33
C GLU A 1 -5.27 36.46 12.11
N GLN A 2 -4.60 36.80 13.22
CA GLN A 2 -3.73 35.86 13.98
C GLN A 2 -4.41 34.55 14.44
N LEU A 3 -5.71 34.60 14.78
CA LEU A 3 -6.46 33.41 15.18
C LEU A 3 -6.56 32.39 14.02
N TYR A 4 -6.81 32.87 12.80
CA TYR A 4 -6.94 32.02 11.62
C TYR A 4 -5.61 31.39 11.22
N GLU A 5 -4.51 32.14 11.32
CA GLU A 5 -3.15 31.63 11.13
C GLU A 5 -2.81 30.54 12.16
N THR A 6 -3.16 30.77 13.42
CA THR A 6 -2.94 29.79 14.50
C THR A 6 -3.74 28.51 14.27
N VAL A 7 -5.01 28.63 13.83
CA VAL A 7 -5.88 27.48 13.52
C VAL A 7 -5.35 26.71 12.32
N ARG A 8 -4.97 27.39 11.22
CA ARG A 8 -4.35 26.74 10.05
C ARG A 8 -3.05 26.02 10.39
N GLY A 9 -2.19 26.64 11.21
CA GLY A 9 -0.95 26.04 11.66
C GLY A 9 -1.14 24.82 12.58
N LYS A 10 -2.21 24.79 13.39
CA LYS A 10 -2.60 23.60 14.18
C LYS A 10 -3.19 22.51 13.28
N ALA A 11 -4.09 22.85 12.36
CA ALA A 11 -4.69 21.92 11.42
C ALA A 11 -3.64 21.22 10.54
N GLY A 12 -2.66 21.95 10.01
CA GLY A 12 -1.58 21.37 9.21
C GLY A 12 -0.63 20.46 10.01
N ARG A 13 -0.49 20.67 11.32
CA ARG A 13 0.25 19.75 12.21
C ARG A 13 -0.54 18.48 12.45
N GLU A 14 -1.83 18.62 12.71
CA GLU A 14 -2.72 17.48 12.91
C GLU A 14 -2.87 16.61 11.65
N GLN A 15 -2.94 17.23 10.46
CA GLN A 15 -2.93 16.50 9.18
C GLN A 15 -1.65 15.68 8.98
N ARG A 16 -0.47 16.26 9.29
CA ARG A 16 0.81 15.55 9.22
C ARG A 16 0.85 14.37 10.20
N ARG A 17 0.33 14.56 11.42
CA ARG A 17 0.21 13.49 12.42
C ARG A 17 -0.70 12.37 11.92
N GLN A 18 -1.87 12.70 11.37
CA GLN A 18 -2.81 11.72 10.81
C GLN A 18 -2.21 10.96 9.64
N LYS A 19 -1.52 11.64 8.71
CA LYS A 19 -0.82 10.99 7.60
C LYS A 19 0.23 10.01 8.10
N PHE A 20 1.08 10.42 9.05
CA PHE A 20 2.09 9.54 9.63
C PHE A 20 1.48 8.29 10.27
N TRP A 21 0.40 8.44 11.04
CA TRP A 21 -0.29 7.31 11.65
C TRP A 21 -0.92 6.35 10.64
N LYS A 22 -1.52 6.87 9.56
CA LYS A 22 -2.08 6.04 8.49
C LYS A 22 -0.98 5.32 7.72
N ASP A 23 0.12 6.01 7.41
CA ASP A 23 1.23 5.47 6.63
C ASP A 23 2.10 4.48 7.44
N ARG A 24 2.06 4.55 8.79
CA ARG A 24 2.86 3.70 9.69
C ARG A 24 2.72 2.20 9.43
N LYS A 25 1.60 1.74 8.88
CA LYS A 25 1.36 0.33 8.49
C LYS A 25 1.16 0.13 6.98
N ALA A 26 1.40 1.16 6.17
CA ALA A 26 1.31 1.04 4.72
C ALA A 26 2.46 0.22 4.13
N HIS A 27 3.58 0.14 4.85
CA HIS A 27 4.66 -0.80 4.55
C HIS A 27 4.23 -2.19 5.06
N GLY A 28 3.74 -3.02 4.14
CA GLY A 28 3.50 -4.43 4.41
C GLY A 28 4.79 -5.18 4.76
N PRO A 29 4.68 -6.44 5.23
CA PRO A 29 5.85 -7.30 5.39
C PRO A 29 6.67 -7.36 4.09
N VAL A 30 7.99 -7.44 4.22
CA VAL A 30 8.86 -7.69 3.07
C VAL A 30 8.61 -9.11 2.63
N TYR A 31 8.22 -9.30 1.37
CA TYR A 31 8.00 -10.62 0.81
C TYR A 31 9.33 -11.31 0.50
N GLU A 32 9.42 -12.58 0.83
CA GLU A 32 10.57 -13.43 0.54
C GLU A 32 10.30 -14.31 -0.69
N PRO A 33 11.34 -14.73 -1.43
CA PRO A 33 11.19 -15.74 -2.48
C PRO A 33 10.52 -17.01 -1.94
N GLY A 34 9.46 -17.47 -2.60
CA GLY A 34 8.62 -18.60 -2.17
C GLY A 34 7.31 -18.20 -1.50
N ASP A 35 7.15 -16.93 -1.10
CA ASP A 35 5.88 -16.43 -0.54
C ASP A 35 4.77 -16.46 -1.59
N GLN A 36 3.56 -16.80 -1.14
CA GLN A 36 2.35 -16.72 -1.95
C GLN A 36 1.64 -15.39 -1.73
N VAL A 37 1.40 -14.68 -2.82
CA VAL A 37 0.76 -13.35 -2.83
C VAL A 37 -0.40 -13.31 -3.82
N TRP A 38 -1.37 -12.45 -3.55
CA TRP A 38 -2.49 -12.17 -4.45
C TRP A 38 -2.24 -10.85 -5.17
N MET A 39 -2.56 -10.77 -6.45
CA MET A 39 -2.34 -9.56 -7.24
C MET A 39 -3.62 -8.74 -7.31
N GLN A 40 -3.57 -7.48 -6.88
CA GLN A 40 -4.69 -6.57 -7.11
C GLN A 40 -4.72 -6.17 -8.58
N VAL A 41 -5.76 -6.60 -9.30
CA VAL A 41 -5.97 -6.25 -10.70
C VAL A 41 -6.90 -5.05 -10.75
N PRO A 42 -6.53 -3.95 -11.44
CA PRO A 42 -7.35 -2.74 -11.52
C PRO A 42 -8.58 -2.90 -12.42
N GLU A 43 -9.00 -4.13 -12.71
CA GLU A 43 -10.15 -4.40 -13.55
C GLU A 43 -11.41 -3.82 -12.90
N LYS A 44 -12.05 -2.90 -13.63
CA LYS A 44 -13.16 -2.09 -13.12
C LYS A 44 -14.41 -2.93 -13.05
N THR A 45 -14.57 -3.68 -11.98
CA THR A 45 -15.85 -4.31 -11.65
C THR A 45 -16.70 -3.34 -10.81
N LYS A 46 -18.03 -3.46 -10.89
CA LYS A 46 -18.94 -2.68 -10.03
C LYS A 46 -18.75 -2.97 -8.54
N LEU A 47 -18.07 -4.05 -8.19
CA LEU A 47 -17.89 -4.54 -6.81
C LEU A 47 -16.55 -4.14 -6.19
N GLY A 48 -15.72 -3.36 -6.88
CA GLY A 48 -14.42 -2.90 -6.39
C GLY A 48 -13.25 -3.67 -6.98
N ALA A 49 -12.10 -3.60 -6.30
CA ALA A 49 -10.85 -4.17 -6.80
C ALA A 49 -10.88 -5.70 -6.80
N TYR A 50 -10.56 -6.29 -7.94
CA TYR A 50 -10.43 -7.73 -8.11
C TYR A 50 -9.05 -8.18 -7.63
N TRP A 51 -9.00 -9.27 -6.85
CA TRP A 51 -7.76 -9.92 -6.47
C TRP A 51 -7.61 -11.20 -7.28
N ASP A 52 -6.56 -11.26 -8.11
CA ASP A 52 -6.21 -12.43 -8.89
C ASP A 52 -5.24 -13.33 -8.11
N GLY A 53 -5.35 -14.64 -8.39
CA GLY A 53 -5.00 -15.78 -7.53
C GLY A 53 -3.56 -15.86 -7.02
N PRO A 54 -3.13 -17.04 -6.52
CA PRO A 54 -1.83 -17.13 -5.87
C PRO A 54 -0.69 -17.04 -6.88
N TYR A 55 0.16 -16.05 -6.67
CA TYR A 55 1.44 -15.91 -7.32
C TYR A 55 2.54 -16.23 -6.32
N GLU A 56 3.59 -16.89 -6.79
CA GLU A 56 4.79 -17.12 -5.99
C GLU A 56 5.81 -16.01 -6.26
N VAL A 57 6.32 -15.39 -5.19
CA VAL A 57 7.41 -14.42 -5.27
C VAL A 57 8.68 -15.14 -5.68
N GLN A 58 9.29 -14.70 -6.78
CA GLN A 58 10.54 -15.29 -7.31
C GLN A 58 11.76 -14.55 -6.78
N LYS A 59 11.70 -13.21 -6.82
CA LYS A 59 12.76 -12.34 -6.30
C LYS A 59 12.29 -10.92 -6.13
N LYS A 60 12.95 -10.21 -5.21
CA LYS A 60 12.87 -8.76 -5.07
C LYS A 60 13.73 -8.09 -6.16
N LEU A 61 13.14 -7.15 -6.90
CA LEU A 61 13.82 -6.36 -7.93
C LEU A 61 14.31 -5.02 -7.38
N ASP A 62 13.49 -4.39 -6.55
CA ASP A 62 13.77 -3.08 -5.92
C ASP A 62 13.13 -3.03 -4.52
N TRP A 63 13.25 -1.90 -3.81
CA TRP A 63 12.75 -1.70 -2.45
C TRP A 63 11.26 -2.10 -2.27
N ASN A 64 10.42 -1.91 -3.29
CA ASN A 64 9.01 -2.31 -3.30
C ASN A 64 8.53 -3.02 -4.60
N THR A 65 9.44 -3.49 -5.43
CA THR A 65 9.08 -4.19 -6.69
C THR A 65 9.52 -5.64 -6.62
N TYR A 66 8.58 -6.55 -6.89
CA TYR A 66 8.80 -7.99 -6.83
C TYR A 66 8.48 -8.60 -8.19
N ARG A 67 9.28 -9.59 -8.60
CA ARG A 67 8.93 -10.46 -9.71
C ARG A 67 8.17 -11.66 -9.15
N VAL A 68 6.99 -11.90 -9.68
CA VAL A 68 6.12 -12.99 -9.25
C VAL A 68 5.79 -13.90 -10.44
N LYS A 69 5.46 -15.15 -10.16
CA LYS A 69 5.06 -16.14 -11.16
C LYS A 69 3.71 -16.74 -10.76
N GLN A 70 2.78 -16.78 -11.71
CA GLN A 70 1.47 -17.38 -11.46
C GLN A 70 1.65 -18.86 -11.14
N MET A 71 1.04 -19.31 -10.04
CA MET A 71 0.96 -20.73 -9.75
C MET A 71 -0.12 -21.32 -10.65
N LYS A 72 0.25 -22.25 -11.53
CA LYS A 72 -0.74 -23.11 -12.17
C LYS A 72 -1.08 -24.20 -11.17
N GLY A 73 -2.37 -24.34 -10.87
CA GLY A 73 -2.90 -25.49 -10.13
C GLY A 73 -2.75 -26.78 -10.90
#